data_AF-A0A3D1KLF2-F1
#
_entry.id   AF-A0A3D1KLF2-F1
#
_cell.length_a   1.000
_cell.length_b   1.000
_cell.length_c   1.000
_cell.angle_alpha   90.00
_cell.angle_beta   90.00
_cell.angle_gamma   90.00
#
_symmetry.space_group_name_H-M   'P 1'
#
loop_
_entity.id
_entity.type
_entity.pdbx_description
1 polymer ?
#
loop_
_entity_poly.entity_id
_entity_poly.type
_entity_poly.pdbx_seq_one_letter_code
_entity_poly.pdbx_strand_id
1 'polypeptide(L)' 'KILKDINCYRGTRHRKNLPARGQRTKTNSRTVRGNVRRTMGSGRSKSAQKT' A
#
# COMPACT_ATOMS: atom_id res chain seq x y z
N LYS A 1 5.73 19.43 4.35
CA LYS A 1 6.49 19.27 5.62
C LYS A 1 5.56 19.64 6.79
N ILE A 2 5.14 20.90 6.87
CA ILE A 2 4.15 21.47 7.82
C ILE A 2 3.01 20.52 8.23
N LEU A 3 2.24 19.98 7.26
CA LEU A 3 1.09 19.11 7.60
C LEU A 3 1.48 17.83 8.35
N LYS A 4 2.66 17.24 8.06
CA LYS A 4 3.12 16.01 8.72
C LYS A 4 3.55 16.27 10.17
N ASP A 5 4.00 17.48 10.46
CA ASP A 5 4.55 17.88 11.76
C ASP A 5 3.44 18.20 12.77
N ILE A 6 2.32 18.79 12.30
CA ILE A 6 1.17 19.20 13.13
C ILE A 6 0.23 18.01 13.47
N ASN A 7 0.54 16.78 13.03
CA ASN A 7 -0.28 15.57 13.24
C ASN A 7 -1.76 15.68 12.81
N CYS A 8 -2.10 16.60 11.91
CA CYS A 8 -3.45 16.71 11.37
C CYS A 8 -3.82 15.48 10.51
N TYR A 9 -5.11 15.28 10.24
CA TYR A 9 -5.58 14.15 9.42
C TYR A 9 -4.80 14.05 8.10
N ARG A 10 -4.69 15.14 7.33
CA ARG A 10 -3.93 15.17 6.07
C ARG A 10 -2.47 14.79 6.27
N GLY A 11 -1.85 15.25 7.36
CA GLY A 11 -0.48 14.90 7.74
C GLY A 11 -0.27 13.41 7.94
N THR A 12 -1.11 12.78 8.77
CA THR A 12 -1.02 11.34 9.04
C THR A 12 -1.23 10.49 7.80
N ARG A 13 -2.15 10.89 6.91
CA ARG A 13 -2.39 10.23 5.61
C ARG A 13 -1.17 10.37 4.69
N HIS A 14 -0.58 11.56 4.60
CA HIS A 14 0.65 11.79 3.83
C HIS A 14 1.88 11.09 4.40
N ARG A 15 1.97 10.85 5.72
CA ARG A 15 3.04 10.04 6.32
C ARG A 15 2.91 8.56 5.97
N LYS A 16 1.68 8.06 5.85
CA LYS A 16 1.35 6.67 5.51
C LYS A 16 1.21 6.40 4.00
N ASN A 17 1.48 7.38 3.13
CA ASN A 17 1.22 7.30 1.69
C ASN A 17 -0.22 6.82 1.37
N LEU A 18 -1.21 7.41 2.05
CA LEU A 18 -2.63 7.14 1.85
C LEU A 18 -3.35 8.37 1.28
N PRO A 19 -4.43 8.17 0.51
CA PRO A 19 -5.25 9.27 0.03
C PRO A 19 -5.94 9.99 1.19
N ALA A 20 -6.03 11.33 1.08
CA ALA A 20 -6.56 12.20 2.14
C ALA A 20 -7.95 12.80 1.82
N ARG A 21 -8.46 12.63 0.60
CA ARG A 21 -9.76 13.19 0.15
C ARG A 21 -10.94 12.21 0.30
N GLY A 22 -10.93 11.37 1.33
CA GLY A 22 -12.03 10.42 1.60
C GLY A 22 -12.10 9.19 0.66
N GLN A 23 -11.09 8.96 -0.17
CA GLN A 23 -11.06 7.77 -1.04
C GLN A 23 -10.91 6.47 -0.25
N ARG A 24 -11.54 5.38 -0.74
CA ARG A 24 -11.43 4.04 -0.14
C ARG A 24 -10.02 3.47 -0.30
N THR A 25 -9.42 3.03 0.81
CA THR A 25 -8.04 2.51 0.83
C THR A 25 -7.91 1.01 0.59
N LYS A 26 -9.00 0.25 0.78
CA LYS A 26 -9.02 -1.21 0.65
C LYS A 26 -8.78 -1.68 -0.78
N THR A 27 -9.42 -1.04 -1.76
CA THR A 27 -9.41 -1.48 -3.17
C THR A 27 -8.69 -0.49 -4.09
N ASN A 28 -8.96 0.81 -3.98
CA ASN A 28 -8.60 1.82 -4.99
C ASN A 28 -7.57 2.84 -4.48
N SER A 29 -6.43 2.38 -3.96
CA SER A 29 -5.36 3.24 -3.43
C SER A 29 -4.03 3.18 -4.18
N ARG A 30 -4.01 2.56 -5.38
CA ARG A 30 -2.77 2.26 -6.12
C ARG A 30 -2.02 3.48 -6.61
N THR A 31 -2.71 4.56 -7.00
CA THR A 31 -2.03 5.79 -7.46
C THR A 31 -1.17 6.42 -6.36
N VAL A 32 -1.59 6.31 -5.08
CA VAL A 32 -0.86 6.89 -3.95
C VAL A 32 0.12 5.89 -3.31
N ARG A 33 -0.26 4.61 -3.20
CA ARG A 33 0.58 3.57 -2.57
C ARG A 33 1.63 2.98 -3.52
N GLY A 34 1.54 3.29 -4.81
CA GLY A 34 2.30 2.64 -5.87
C GLY A 34 1.63 1.36 -6.35
N ASN A 35 1.92 0.99 -7.60
CA ASN A 35 1.40 -0.23 -8.24
C ASN A 35 2.15 -1.52 -7.81
N VAL A 36 2.66 -1.55 -6.57
CA VAL A 36 3.42 -2.69 -6.05
C VAL A 36 2.43 -3.75 -5.56
N ARG A 37 2.30 -4.85 -6.31
CA ARG A 37 1.60 -6.04 -5.83
C ARG A 37 2.56 -6.85 -4.97
N ARG A 38 2.45 -6.70 -3.65
CA ARG A 38 3.02 -7.65 -2.68
C ARG A 38 2.13 -8.90 -2.70
N THR A 39 2.18 -9.66 -3.78
CA THR A 39 1.61 -11.01 -3.80
C THR A 39 2.48 -11.81 -2.84
N MET A 40 1.94 -12.21 -1.69
CA MET A 40 2.58 -13.27 -0.92
C MET A 40 2.67 -14.45 -1.88
N GLY A 41 3.88 -14.84 -2.27
CA GLY A 41 4.06 -16.03 -3.11
C GLY A 41 3.31 -17.15 -2.43
N SER A 42 2.40 -17.83 -3.15
CA SER A 42 1.77 -19.02 -2.59
C SER A 42 2.92 -19.93 -2.17
N GLY A 43 2.93 -20.39 -0.92
CA GLY A 43 4.01 -21.21 -0.35
C GLY A 43 4.16 -22.58 -1.00
N ARG A 44 3.70 -22.74 -2.24
CA ARG A 44 3.86 -23.95 -3.03
C ARG A 44 5.26 -23.91 -3.61
N SER A 45 6.16 -24.68 -2.99
CA SER A 45 7.46 -25.02 -3.58
C SER A 45 7.24 -25.46 -5.03
N LYS A 46 8.13 -25.06 -5.95
CA LYS A 46 8.15 -25.62 -7.30
C LYS A 46 8.31 -27.12 -7.15
N SER A 47 7.24 -27.88 -7.36
CA SER A 47 7.29 -29.34 -7.33
C SER A 47 8.34 -29.75 -8.35
N ALA A 48 9.39 -30.44 -7.87
CA ALA A 48 10.47 -30.95 -8.70
C ALA A 48 9.86 -31.62 -9.95
N GLN A 49 10.30 -31.18 -11.13
CA GLN A 49 9.91 -31.83 -12.37
C GLN A 49 10.32 -33.29 -12.26
N LYS A 50 9.34 -34.20 -12.32
CA LYS A 50 9.60 -35.63 -12.33
C LYS A 50 10.13 -36.00 -13.72
N THR A 51 11.16 -36.84 -13.69
CA THR A 51 11.98 -37.35 -14.80
C THR A 51 11.17 -37.80 -16.00
#